data_AF-A0A5E6N986-F1
#
_entry.id   AF-A0A5E6N986-F1
#
_cell.length_a   1.000
_cell.length_b   1.000
_cell.length_c   1.000
_cell.angle_alpha   90.00
_cell.angle_beta   90.00
_cell.angle_gamma   90.00
#
_symmetry.space_group_name_H-M   'P 1'
#
loop_
_entity.id
_entity.type
_entity.pdbx_description
1 polymer ?
#
loop_
_entity_poly.entity_id
_entity_poly.type
_entity_poly.pdbx_seq_one_letter_code
_entity_poly.pdbx_strand_id
1 'polypeptide(L)' 'MVNQTTLAKYCHQYLQVDKFTDYCPNGLQIQGKSDIKKIISGVSANQT' A
#
# COMPACT_ATOMS: atom_id res chain seq x y z
N MET A 1 -14.75 5.86 -5.41
CA MET A 1 -13.91 4.72 -5.85
C MET A 1 -12.53 5.29 -6.11
N VAL A 2 -11.47 4.67 -5.58
CA VAL A 2 -10.11 5.23 -5.70
C VAL A 2 -9.26 4.25 -6.49
N ASN A 3 -8.47 4.77 -7.41
CA ASN A 3 -7.52 3.96 -8.16
C ASN A 3 -6.33 3.55 -7.28
N GLN A 4 -5.93 2.29 -7.32
CA GLN A 4 -4.86 1.73 -6.49
C GLN A 4 -3.53 2.48 -6.61
N THR A 5 -3.18 2.98 -7.79
CA THR A 5 -1.93 3.71 -8.03
C THR A 5 -1.99 5.09 -7.38
N THR A 6 -3.18 5.68 -7.34
CA THR A 6 -3.39 6.97 -6.64
C THR A 6 -3.23 6.79 -5.13
N LEU A 7 -3.83 5.74 -4.56
CA LEU A 7 -3.68 5.43 -3.14
C LEU A 7 -2.22 5.10 -2.77
N ALA A 8 -1.54 4.28 -3.58
CA ALA A 8 -0.14 3.93 -3.35
C ALA A 8 0.77 5.17 -3.36
N LYS A 9 0.61 6.08 -4.33
CA LYS A 9 1.35 7.35 -4.39
C LYS A 9 1.09 8.24 -3.19
N TYR A 10 -0.18 8.35 -2.77
CA TYR A 10 -0.56 9.11 -1.58
C TYR A 10 0.15 8.56 -0.33
N CYS A 11 0.07 7.25 -0.09
CA CYS A 11 0.74 6.62 1.06
C CYS A 11 2.26 6.82 1.01
N HIS A 12 2.87 6.67 -0.16
CA HIS A 12 4.31 6.87 -0.34
C HIS A 12 4.77 8.28 0.08
N GLN A 13 4.03 9.30 -0.37
CA GLN A 13 4.32 10.70 -0.05
C GLN A 13 4.01 11.03 1.41
N TYR A 14 2.84 10.60 1.91
CA TYR A 14 2.38 10.88 3.26
C TYR A 14 3.31 10.28 4.31
N LEU A 15 3.77 9.05 4.09
CA LEU A 15 4.66 8.32 5.01
C LEU A 15 6.14 8.65 4.78
N GLN A 16 6.47 9.42 3.74
CA GLN A 16 7.84 9.80 3.39
C GLN A 16 8.77 8.58 3.26
N VAL A 17 8.28 7.53 2.57
CA VAL A 17 8.94 6.22 2.48
C VAL A 17 10.41 6.33 2.08
N ASP A 18 10.74 7.26 1.16
CA ASP A 18 12.11 7.47 0.66
C ASP A 18 13.11 7.92 1.74
N LYS A 19 12.66 8.35 2.92
CA LYS A 19 13.53 8.72 4.04
C LYS A 19 14.05 7.53 4.83
N PHE A 20 13.53 6.33 4.57
CA PHE A 20 13.83 5.13 5.36
C PHE A 20 14.31 4.01 4.45
N THR A 21 15.35 3.31 4.91
CA THR A 21 15.80 2.07 4.28
C THR A 21 15.13 0.90 4.98
N ASP A 22 14.56 0.00 4.20
CA ASP A 22 13.78 -1.12 4.71
C ASP A 22 14.32 -2.44 4.14
N TYR A 23 14.11 -3.53 4.88
CA TYR A 23 14.49 -4.87 4.46
C TYR A 23 13.55 -5.41 3.36
N CYS A 24 12.32 -4.88 3.30
CA CYS A 24 11.29 -5.28 2.36
C CYS A 24 10.86 -4.11 1.46
N PRO A 25 10.30 -4.38 0.27
CA PRO A 25 9.78 -3.32 -0.58
C PRO A 25 8.55 -2.64 0.05
N ASN A 26 8.61 -1.31 0.14
CA ASN A 26 7.50 -0.47 0.59
C ASN A 26 6.54 -0.15 -0.56
N GLY A 27 5.25 0.03 -0.23
CA GLY A 27 4.21 0.42 -1.18
C GLY A 27 3.36 -0.75 -1.69
N LEU A 28 2.94 -0.68 -2.97
CA LEU A 28 2.07 -1.69 -3.57
C LEU A 28 2.86 -2.97 -3.87
N GLN A 29 2.63 -4.02 -3.08
CA GLN A 29 3.33 -5.30 -3.24
C GLN A 29 2.61 -6.25 -4.21
N ILE A 30 1.28 -6.26 -4.21
CA ILE A 30 0.45 -7.08 -5.11
C ILE A 30 -0.58 -6.17 -5.77
N GLN A 31 -0.59 -6.12 -7.11
CA GLN A 31 -1.43 -5.18 -7.88
C GLN A 31 -2.92 -5.33 -7.57
N GLY A 32 -3.51 -6.51 -7.73
CA GLY A 32 -4.96 -6.67 -7.55
C GLY A 32 -5.81 -5.88 -8.57
N LYS A 33 -7.01 -5.45 -8.16
CA LYS A 33 -7.93 -4.66 -9.01
C LYS A 33 -7.62 -3.17 -8.94
N SER A 34 -7.76 -2.48 -10.08
CA SER A 34 -7.52 -1.03 -10.20
C SER A 34 -8.36 -0.21 -9.25
N ASP A 35 -9.62 -0.59 -9.07
CA ASP A 35 -10.63 0.19 -8.35
C ASP A 35 -10.91 -0.34 -6.95
N ILE A 36 -10.56 0.47 -5.95
CA ILE A 36 -10.73 0.15 -4.53
C ILE A 36 -12.07 0.69 -4.03
N LYS A 37 -12.85 -0.20 -3.41
CA LYS A 37 -14.15 0.11 -2.78
C LYS A 37 -14.16 -0.08 -1.26
N LYS A 38 -13.29 -0.94 -0.74
CA LYS A 38 -13.14 -1.25 0.69
C LYS A 38 -11.66 -1.42 1.01
N ILE A 39 -11.23 -0.89 2.14
CA ILE A 39 -9.87 -1.04 2.67
C ILE A 39 -9.98 -1.82 3.98
N ILE A 40 -9.04 -2.75 4.19
CA ILE A 40 -8.87 -3.51 5.43
C ILE A 40 -7.41 -3.32 5.83
N SER A 41 -7.15 -3.15 7.12
CA SER A 41 -5.80 -3.03 7.68
C SER A 41 -5.55 -4.12 8.71
N GLY A 42 -4.30 -4.56 8.83
CA GLY A 42 -3.82 -5.51 9.83
C GLY A 42 -2.31 -5.40 9.99
N VAL A 43 -1.77 -6.03 11.02
CA VAL A 43 -0.32 -6.02 11.29
C VAL A 43 0.43 -6.92 10.29
N SER A 44 -0.15 -8.09 9.99
CA SER A 44 0.40 -9.07 9.05
C SER A 44 -0.67 -9.59 8.10
N ALA A 45 -0.30 -9.80 6.84
CA ALA A 45 -1.16 -10.47 5.85
C ALA A 45 -0.97 -11.99 5.92
N ASN A 46 -1.68 -12.65 6.85
CA ASN A 46 -1.65 -14.11 7.04
C ASN A 46 -3.08 -14.71 7.02
N GLN A 47 -3.19 -16.01 6.72
CA GLN A 47 -4.45 -16.75 6.50
C GLN A 47 -4.93 -17.58 7.71
N THR A 48 -4.32 -17.46 8.87
CA THR A 48 -4.55 -18.38 10.01
C THR A 48 -6.03 -18.63 10.33
#